data_AF-A0A7V9B2P3-F1
#
_entry.id   AF-A0A7V9B2P3-F1
#
_cell.length_a   1.000
_cell.length_b   1.000
_cell.length_c   1.000
_cell.angle_alpha   90.00
_cell.angle_beta   90.00
_cell.angle_gamma   90.00
#
_symmetry.space_group_name_H-M   'P 1'
#
loop_
_entity.id
_entity.type
_entity.pdbx_description
1 polymer ?
#
loop_
_entity_poly.entity_id
_entity_poly.type
_entity_poly.pdbx_seq_one_letter_code
_entity_poly.pdbx_strand_id
1 'polypeptide(L)'
;MTNAQRGRYHGYLVIDKPGGWTSHDVVARVRRILGERRVGHAGTLDPAAVGVLPVAVGDATRTVEYLAVASKSYRAEITLGIETDSYDADGGVVA
;
A
#
# COMPACT_ATOMS: atom_id res chain seq x y z
N MET A 1 13.24 -19.00 26.81
CA MET A 1 12.53 -18.35 25.69
C MET A 1 13.34 -17.14 25.27
N THR A 2 14.33 -17.36 24.40
CA THR A 2 15.28 -16.33 23.98
C THR A 2 14.59 -15.34 23.05
N ASN A 3 14.80 -14.06 23.38
CA ASN A 3 14.35 -12.87 22.68
C ASN A 3 14.76 -12.96 21.18
N ALA A 4 13.85 -13.48 20.34
CA ALA A 4 14.03 -13.46 18.90
C ALA A 4 14.24 -12.01 18.51
N GLN A 5 15.39 -11.74 17.89
CA GLN A 5 15.90 -10.41 17.57
C GLN A 5 14.76 -9.51 17.09
N ARG A 6 14.51 -8.40 17.82
CA ARG A 6 13.70 -7.28 17.31
C ARG A 6 14.16 -7.01 15.88
N GLY A 7 13.23 -6.89 14.92
CA GLY A 7 13.61 -6.90 13.51
C GLY A 7 14.65 -5.85 13.21
N ARG A 8 15.69 -6.30 12.49
CA ARG A 8 16.92 -5.55 12.21
C ARG A 8 16.71 -4.23 11.48
N TYR A 9 15.55 -4.02 10.88
CA TYR A 9 15.27 -2.90 9.99
C TYR A 9 14.17 -2.02 10.56
N HIS A 10 14.44 -0.71 10.61
CA HIS A 10 13.49 0.31 11.00
C HIS A 10 13.55 1.43 9.97
N GLY A 11 12.44 1.68 9.26
CA GLY A 11 12.42 2.69 8.20
C GLY A 11 11.27 2.50 7.22
N TYR A 12 11.38 3.18 6.08
CA TYR A 12 10.42 3.11 4.99
C TYR A 12 11.02 2.45 3.75
N LEU A 13 10.22 1.62 3.11
CA LEU A 13 10.44 1.16 1.74
C LEU A 13 9.45 1.89 0.83
N VAL A 14 9.96 2.60 -0.17
CA VAL A 14 9.12 3.25 -1.18
C VAL A 14 8.94 2.24 -2.32
N ILE A 15 7.79 1.57 -2.34
CA ILE A 15 7.53 0.49 -3.30
C ILE A 15 6.71 1.02 -4.46
N ASP A 16 7.12 0.70 -5.68
CA ASP A 16 6.26 0.82 -6.86
C ASP A 16 5.31 -0.39 -6.88
N LYS A 17 4.06 -0.19 -6.45
CA LYS A 17 3.05 -1.25 -6.36
C LYS A 17 2.63 -1.67 -7.77
N PRO A 18 2.74 -2.96 -8.13
CA PRO A 18 2.21 -3.44 -9.41
C PRO A 18 0.67 -3.49 -9.40
N GLY A 19 0.08 -3.46 -10.59
CA GLY A 19 -1.35 -3.63 -10.76
C GLY A 19 -1.80 -5.05 -10.38
N GLY A 20 -3.04 -5.17 -9.93
CA GLY A 20 -3.64 -6.44 -9.48
C GLY A 20 -3.24 -6.88 -8.07
N TRP A 21 -2.35 -6.15 -7.40
CA TRP A 21 -1.97 -6.41 -6.00
C TRP A 21 -2.72 -5.46 -5.07
N THR A 22 -3.27 -5.97 -3.98
CA THR A 22 -3.74 -5.10 -2.89
C THR A 22 -2.53 -4.48 -2.18
N SER A 23 -2.71 -3.33 -1.51
CA SER A 23 -1.67 -2.80 -0.61
C SER A 23 -1.30 -3.79 0.50
N HIS A 24 -2.23 -4.67 0.90
CA HIS A 24 -1.96 -5.70 1.90
C HIS A 24 -1.06 -6.83 1.38
N ASP A 25 -1.20 -7.21 0.11
CA ASP A 25 -0.31 -8.21 -0.51
C ASP A 25 1.14 -7.72 -0.53
N VAL A 26 1.36 -6.43 -0.80
CA VAL A 26 2.68 -5.82 -0.70
C VAL A 26 3.23 -5.90 0.72
N VAL A 27 2.42 -5.55 1.73
CA VAL A 27 2.82 -5.66 3.14
C VAL A 27 3.17 -7.11 3.50
N ALA A 28 2.36 -8.08 3.10
CA ALA A 28 2.61 -9.50 3.35
C ALA A 28 3.91 -9.97 2.69
N ARG A 29 4.18 -9.50 1.47
CA ARG A 29 5.43 -9.79 0.75
C ARG A 29 6.65 -9.21 1.46
N VAL A 30 6.58 -7.96 1.93
CA VAL A 30 7.66 -7.31 2.70
C VAL A 30 7.92 -8.03 4.01
N ARG A 31 6.87 -8.42 4.75
CA ARG A 31 7.01 -9.23 5.98
C ARG A 31 7.80 -10.50 5.74
N ARG A 32 7.47 -11.22 4.65
CA ARG A 32 8.15 -12.46 4.27
C ARG A 32 9.61 -12.22 3.88
N ILE A 33 9.90 -11.18 3.10
CA ILE A 33 11.27 -10.88 2.64
C ILE A 33 12.17 -10.49 3.81
N LEU A 34 11.68 -9.66 4.74
CA LEU A 34 12.48 -9.12 5.84
C LEU A 34 12.47 -9.98 7.11
N GLY A 35 11.55 -10.94 7.22
CA GLY A 35 11.33 -11.68 8.46
C GLY A 35 10.83 -10.80 9.61
N GLU A 36 10.18 -9.68 9.30
CA GLU A 36 9.62 -8.74 10.28
C GLU A 36 8.09 -8.79 10.25
N ARG A 37 7.45 -8.84 11.43
CA ARG A 37 5.99 -8.86 11.58
C ARG A 37 5.40 -7.46 11.59
N ARG A 38 6.13 -6.50 12.16
CA ARG A 38 5.72 -5.11 12.28
C ARG A 38 5.98 -4.37 10.96
N VAL A 39 5.02 -4.48 10.06
CA VAL A 39 5.01 -3.82 8.75
C VAL A 39 3.61 -3.30 8.47
N GLY A 40 3.51 -2.09 7.91
CA GLY A 40 2.26 -1.46 7.47
C GLY A 40 2.52 -0.43 6.36
N HIS A 41 1.50 -0.03 5.62
CA HIS A 41 1.62 0.99 4.56
C HIS A 41 1.08 2.35 5.01
N ALA A 42 1.52 3.43 4.34
CA ALA A 42 1.14 4.81 4.68
C ALA A 42 0.01 5.41 3.83
N GLY A 43 -0.70 4.57 3.09
CA GLY A 43 -1.91 4.91 2.36
C GLY A 43 -2.29 3.74 1.47
N THR A 44 -3.57 3.40 1.43
CA THR A 44 -4.06 2.34 0.55
C THR A 44 -4.03 2.83 -0.90
N LEU A 45 -3.65 1.93 -1.81
CA LEU A 45 -3.84 2.06 -3.25
C LEU A 45 -4.76 0.93 -3.68
N ASP A 46 -5.74 1.23 -4.53
CA ASP A 46 -6.67 0.23 -5.06
C ASP A 46 -5.92 -0.87 -5.82
N PRO A 47 -6.48 -2.09 -5.94
CA PRO A 47 -5.81 -3.21 -6.61
C PRO A 47 -5.35 -2.87 -8.03
N ALA A 48 -6.19 -2.20 -8.82
CA ALA A 48 -5.88 -1.77 -10.19
C ALA A 48 -4.82 -0.65 -10.26
N ALA A 49 -4.70 0.18 -9.21
CA ALA A 49 -3.75 1.29 -9.21
C ALA A 49 -2.29 0.81 -9.18
N VAL A 50 -1.39 1.59 -9.78
CA VAL A 50 0.05 1.36 -9.75
C VAL A 50 0.77 2.57 -9.16
N GLY A 51 2.02 2.40 -8.72
CA GLY A 51 2.85 3.51 -8.27
C GLY A 51 3.16 3.48 -6.78
N VAL A 52 3.41 4.67 -6.23
CA VAL A 52 4.12 4.84 -4.95
C VAL A 52 3.29 4.36 -3.75
N LEU A 53 3.75 3.30 -3.10
CA LEU A 53 3.24 2.79 -1.83
C LEU A 53 4.35 2.82 -0.76
N PRO A 54 4.34 3.81 0.15
CA PRO A 54 5.28 3.83 1.27
C PRO A 54 4.92 2.73 2.28
N VAL A 55 5.88 1.85 2.56
CA VAL A 55 5.75 0.74 3.51
C VAL A 55 6.69 0.96 4.68
N ALA A 56 6.13 1.15 5.87
CA ALA A 56 6.85 1.29 7.12
C ALA A 56 7.21 -0.08 7.70
N VAL A 57 8.43 -0.22 8.21
CA VAL A 57 8.98 -1.43 8.83
C VAL A 57 9.45 -1.12 10.24
N GLY A 58 9.12 -2.01 11.19
CA GLY A 58 9.53 -1.93 12.57
C GLY A 58 9.02 -0.66 13.26
N ASP A 59 9.89 0.05 13.95
CA ASP A 59 9.53 1.23 14.73
C ASP A 59 9.00 2.40 13.90
N ALA A 60 9.27 2.43 12.59
CA ALA A 60 8.76 3.42 11.66
C ALA A 60 7.24 3.35 11.48
N THR A 61 6.59 2.21 11.79
CA THR A 61 5.12 2.10 11.67
C THR A 61 4.36 3.09 12.56
N ARG A 62 5.00 3.62 13.61
CA ARG A 62 4.43 4.67 14.49
C ARG A 62 4.34 6.04 13.83
N THR A 63 4.98 6.22 12.69
CA THR A 63 5.07 7.52 12.01
C THR A 63 4.17 7.60 10.78
N VAL A 64 3.40 6.53 10.52
CA VAL A 64 2.52 6.42 9.33
C VAL A 64 1.45 7.52 9.31
N GLU A 65 0.90 7.89 10.46
CA GLU A 65 -0.09 8.97 10.58
C GLU A 65 0.38 10.31 10.00
N TYR A 66 1.67 10.62 10.05
CA TYR A 66 2.22 11.85 9.51
C TYR A 66 2.25 11.86 7.98
N LEU A 67 2.29 10.68 7.34
CA LEU A 67 2.21 10.54 5.89
C LEU A 67 0.75 10.53 5.40
N ALA A 68 -0.22 10.26 6.27
CA ALA A 68 -1.63 10.25 5.89
C ALA A 68 -2.10 11.62 5.37
N VAL A 69 -1.55 12.70 5.94
CA VAL A 69 -1.85 14.10 5.58
C VAL A 69 -0.96 14.67 4.46
N ALA A 70 -0.01 13.88 3.96
CA ALA A 70 0.87 14.33 2.88
C ALA A 70 0.08 14.49 1.56
N SER A 71 0.46 15.49 0.77
CA SER A 71 -0.06 15.66 -0.59
C SER A 71 0.28 14.47 -1.46
N LYS A 72 -0.69 14.02 -2.26
CA LYS A 72 -0.54 12.92 -3.22
C LYS A 72 -0.94 13.41 -4.60
N SER A 73 -0.28 12.89 -5.62
CA SER A 73 -0.57 13.20 -7.02
C SER A 73 -0.86 11.91 -7.76
N TYR A 74 -1.89 11.94 -8.59
CA TYR A 74 -2.37 10.80 -9.34
C TYR A 74 -2.44 11.17 -10.81
N ARG A 75 -2.13 10.18 -11.67
CA ARG A 75 -2.48 10.22 -13.08
C ARG A 75 -3.53 9.14 -13.30
N ALA A 76 -4.70 9.55 -13.77
CA ALA A 76 -5.82 8.66 -14.03
C ALA A 76 -6.36 8.92 -15.44
N GLU A 77 -7.00 7.90 -16.00
CA GLU A 77 -7.82 8.00 -17.20
C GLU A 77 -9.28 7.79 -16.78
N ILE A 78 -10.18 8.63 -17.30
CA ILE A 78 -11.60 8.59 -16.96
C ILE A 78 -12.39 8.37 -18.24
N THR A 79 -13.26 7.37 -18.24
CA THR A 79 -14.25 7.18 -19.31
C THR A 79 -15.53 7.90 -18.94
N LEU A 80 -15.95 8.87 -19.77
CA LEU A 80 -17.16 9.67 -19.53
C LEU A 80 -18.40 8.99 -20.12
N GLY A 81 -19.53 9.09 -19.41
CA GLY A 81 -20.82 8.54 -19.85
C GLY A 81 -21.06 7.08 -19.47
N ILE A 82 -20.24 6.53 -18.57
CA ILE A 82 -20.41 5.19 -17.98
C ILE A 82 -20.22 5.33 -16.47
N GLU A 83 -21.07 4.67 -15.68
CA GLU A 83 -20.93 4.49 -14.24
C GLU A 83 -20.77 3.00 -13.93
N THR A 84 -19.83 2.66 -13.04
CA THR A 84 -19.64 1.31 -12.52
C THR A 84 -19.89 1.27 -11.02
N ASP A 85 -20.29 0.11 -10.48
CA ASP A 85 -20.58 -0.08 -9.05
C ASP A 85 -19.35 0.05 -8.12
N SER A 86 -18.14 -0.10 -8.65
CA SER A 86 -16.86 0.12 -7.96
C SER A 86 -16.27 1.51 -8.19
N TYR A 87 -16.86 2.31 -9.10
CA TYR A 87 -16.33 3.58 -9.60
C TYR A 87 -14.95 3.47 -10.28
N ASP A 88 -14.56 2.27 -10.71
CA ASP A 88 -13.38 2.01 -11.53
C ASP A 88 -13.69 1.00 -12.65
N ALA A 89 -12.67 0.64 -13.44
CA ALA A 89 -12.82 -0.24 -14.59
C ALA A 89 -13.06 -1.72 -14.24
N ASP A 90 -12.91 -2.12 -12.97
CA ASP A 90 -13.07 -3.51 -12.52
C ASP A 90 -14.53 -3.82 -12.12
N GLY A 91 -15.39 -2.81 -11.96
CA GLY A 91 -16.78 -2.94 -11.56
C GLY A 91 -17.76 -3.25 -12.69
N GLY A 92 -18.99 -3.63 -12.31
CA GLY A 92 -20.10 -3.81 -13.25
C GLY A 92 -20.74 -2.48 -13.62
N VAL A 93 -21.10 -2.29 -14.90
CA VAL A 93 -21.80 -1.08 -15.38
C VAL A 93 -23.20 -0.97 -14.78
N VAL A 94 -23.53 0.20 -14.25
CA VAL A 94 -24.82 0.51 -13.61
C VAL A 94 -25.57 1.69 -14.22
N ALA A 95 -24.90 2.59 -14.96
CA ALA A 95 -25.52 3.67 -15.73
C ALA A 95 -24.66 4.10 -16.93
#